data_AF-A0A7S4FXN1-F1
#
_entry.id   AF-A0A7S4FXN1-F1
#
_cell.length_a   1.000
_cell.length_b   1.000
_cell.length_c   1.000
_cell.angle_alpha   90.00
_cell.angle_beta   90.00
_cell.angle_gamma   90.00
#
_symmetry.space_group_name_H-M   'P 1'
#
loop_
_entity.id
_entity.type
_entity.pdbx_description
1 polymer ?
#
loop_
_entity_poly.entity_id
_entity_poly.type
_entity_poly.pdbx_seq_one_letter_code
_entity_poly.pdbx_strand_id
1 'polypeptide(L)'
;VRLDNLSHCLVWTETVVAKASDECRADVIELPRLGLTFRARHGAESSRLYCDEHSGLFLSTQACPSTERMLQAIPHGVILENDQGELFVLVSAAARPSRPDIEWPSPGLSRAPLPSMHFPSDIVLEHGNRIWVANIREAKHYVYPVHISRSALFMPTLASALYLLVLRFAMRKYDEVCEMVSSCQSDTVLSPEEQQLWDLLEHMSSDSHPDAHASRLKISLATLGSPL
;
A
#
# COMPACT_ATOMS: atom_id res chain seq x y z
N VAL A 1 -4.76 -0.27 -10.25
CA VAL A 1 -3.69 0.04 -9.29
C VAL A 1 -3.28 1.49 -9.44
N ARG A 2 -3.19 2.26 -8.35
CA ARG A 2 -2.86 3.69 -8.39
C ARG A 2 -1.96 4.02 -7.20
N LEU A 3 -0.69 4.38 -7.44
CA LEU A 3 0.28 4.74 -6.40
C LEU A 3 -0.04 6.08 -5.72
N ASP A 4 -0.54 7.06 -6.49
CA ASP A 4 -0.95 8.38 -6.00
C ASP A 4 -2.04 8.97 -6.92
N ASN A 5 -2.64 10.09 -6.51
CA ASN A 5 -3.56 10.84 -7.34
C ASN A 5 -2.85 11.42 -8.58
N LEU A 6 -3.49 11.33 -9.74
CA LEU A 6 -3.00 11.85 -11.03
C LEU A 6 -2.80 13.36 -10.99
N SER A 7 -3.54 14.07 -10.13
CA SER A 7 -3.35 15.50 -9.87
C SER A 7 -1.99 15.82 -9.24
N HIS A 8 -1.27 14.81 -8.77
CA HIS A 8 0.06 14.90 -8.16
C HIS A 8 1.10 14.05 -8.90
N CYS A 9 0.77 13.54 -10.08
CA CYS A 9 1.72 12.88 -10.98
C CYS A 9 2.16 13.88 -12.04
N LEU A 10 3.48 13.99 -12.27
CA LEU A 10 4.03 14.76 -13.38
C LEU A 10 4.45 13.78 -14.47
N VAL A 11 4.02 14.04 -15.70
CA VAL A 11 4.35 13.21 -16.85
C VAL A 11 5.05 14.09 -17.86
N TRP A 12 6.25 13.68 -18.25
CA TRP A 12 7.11 14.40 -19.16
C TRP A 12 7.39 13.55 -20.40
N THR A 13 7.67 14.23 -21.51
CA THR A 13 8.16 13.61 -22.74
C THR A 13 9.46 14.25 -23.16
N GLU A 14 10.36 13.45 -23.73
CA GLU A 14 11.56 13.91 -24.42
C GLU A 14 11.26 14.30 -25.88
N THR A 15 10.06 13.96 -26.37
CA THR A 15 9.60 14.33 -27.71
C THR A 15 9.32 15.82 -27.76
N VAL A 16 9.82 16.51 -28.77
CA VAL A 16 9.51 17.94 -28.97
C VAL A 16 8.07 18.07 -29.43
N VAL A 17 7.21 18.61 -28.56
CA VAL A 17 5.78 18.84 -28.82
C VAL A 17 5.59 20.30 -29.21
N ALA A 18 5.04 20.57 -30.40
CA ALA A 18 4.81 21.94 -30.87
C ALA A 18 3.35 22.39 -30.64
N LYS A 19 2.41 21.44 -30.65
CA LYS A 19 0.98 21.69 -30.45
C LYS A 19 0.39 20.68 -29.47
N ALA A 20 -0.67 21.05 -28.77
CA ALA A 20 -1.33 20.20 -27.79
C ALA A 20 -1.91 18.89 -28.37
N SER A 21 -2.10 18.80 -29.69
CA SER A 21 -2.63 17.63 -30.38
C SER A 21 -1.55 16.68 -30.91
N ASP A 22 -0.27 17.03 -30.78
CA ASP A 22 0.80 16.18 -31.29
C ASP A 22 0.88 14.90 -30.43
N GLU A 23 1.02 13.74 -31.09
CA GLU A 23 1.21 12.49 -30.38
C GLU A 23 2.57 12.49 -29.68
N CYS A 24 2.56 12.24 -28.37
CA CYS A 24 3.76 12.10 -27.57
C CYS A 24 3.64 10.89 -26.65
N ARG A 25 4.78 10.41 -26.17
CA ARG A 25 4.87 9.29 -25.22
C ARG A 25 5.31 9.78 -23.85
N ALA A 26 4.90 9.09 -22.80
CA ALA A 26 5.40 9.34 -21.46
C ALA A 26 6.82 8.76 -21.34
N ASP A 27 7.83 9.62 -21.29
CA ASP A 27 9.24 9.22 -21.15
C ASP A 27 9.67 9.27 -19.69
N VAL A 28 9.13 10.21 -18.90
CA VAL A 28 9.41 10.33 -17.46
C VAL A 28 8.10 10.52 -16.69
N ILE A 29 7.92 9.77 -15.61
CA ILE A 29 6.78 9.91 -14.70
C ILE A 29 7.34 10.17 -13.30
N GLU A 30 7.07 11.35 -12.76
CA GLU A 30 7.48 11.71 -11.40
C GLU A 30 6.27 11.67 -10.48
N LEU A 31 6.50 11.14 -9.28
CA LEU A 31 5.56 11.11 -8.16
C LEU A 31 6.23 11.87 -7.00
N PRO A 32 6.24 13.22 -7.02
CA PRO A 32 7.04 14.03 -6.10
C PRO A 32 6.68 13.80 -4.62
N ARG A 33 5.41 13.50 -4.35
CA ARG A 33 4.94 13.19 -2.99
C ARG A 33 5.46 11.86 -2.48
N LEU A 34 5.84 10.94 -3.36
CA LEU A 34 6.45 9.65 -2.99
C LEU A 34 7.97 9.67 -3.11
N GLY A 35 8.54 10.72 -3.71
CA GLY A 35 9.94 10.81 -4.06
C GLY A 35 10.34 9.71 -5.05
N LEU A 36 9.49 9.43 -6.03
CA LEU A 36 9.72 8.39 -7.03
C LEU A 36 9.75 8.98 -8.43
N THR A 37 10.67 8.48 -9.25
CA THR A 37 10.79 8.81 -10.66
C THR A 37 10.88 7.53 -11.48
N PHE A 38 10.02 7.42 -12.50
CA PHE A 38 10.07 6.35 -13.47
C PHE A 38 10.53 6.88 -14.82
N ARG A 39 11.55 6.26 -15.42
CA ARG A 39 12.06 6.63 -16.74
C ARG A 39 11.89 5.50 -17.74
N ALA A 40 11.36 5.83 -18.90
CA ALA A 40 11.25 4.91 -20.01
C ALA A 40 12.65 4.60 -20.54
N ARG A 41 12.98 3.32 -20.61
CA ARG A 41 14.13 2.83 -21.38
C ARG A 41 13.59 2.00 -22.53
N HIS A 42 13.99 2.39 -23.73
CA HIS A 42 13.55 1.72 -24.94
C HIS A 42 14.61 0.70 -25.33
N GLY A 43 14.31 -0.58 -25.12
CA GLY A 43 15.06 -1.69 -25.69
C GLY A 43 14.60 -1.98 -27.12
N ALA A 44 15.31 -2.87 -27.81
CA ALA A 44 14.96 -3.29 -29.18
C ALA A 44 13.57 -3.95 -29.28
N GLU A 45 13.10 -4.60 -28.21
CA GLU A 45 11.85 -5.39 -28.21
C GLU A 45 10.75 -4.84 -27.28
N SER A 46 11.10 -4.05 -26.27
CA SER A 46 10.10 -3.48 -25.34
C SER A 46 10.56 -2.16 -24.73
N SER A 47 9.60 -1.27 -24.48
CA SER A 47 9.78 -0.10 -23.63
C SER A 47 9.40 -0.48 -22.20
N ARG A 48 10.30 -0.21 -21.26
CA ARG A 48 10.10 -0.49 -19.83
C ARG A 48 10.32 0.79 -19.03
N LEU A 49 9.52 0.99 -17.99
CA LEU A 49 9.64 2.12 -17.07
C LEU A 49 10.47 1.68 -15.86
N TYR A 50 11.72 2.14 -15.78
CA TYR A 50 12.64 1.87 -14.68
C TYR A 50 12.43 2.86 -13.55
N CYS A 51 12.49 2.39 -12.30
CA CYS A 51 12.47 3.24 -11.12
C CYS A 51 13.88 3.75 -10.83
N ASP A 52 14.07 5.07 -10.78
CA ASP A 52 15.39 5.66 -10.54
C ASP A 52 15.87 5.41 -9.09
N GLU A 53 14.95 5.42 -8.12
CA GLU A 53 15.27 5.22 -6.71
C GLU A 53 15.57 3.76 -6.35
N HIS A 54 15.13 2.81 -7.18
CA HIS A 54 15.39 1.37 -7.00
C HIS A 54 16.11 0.79 -8.21
N SER A 55 17.45 0.92 -8.20
CA SER A 55 18.31 0.51 -9.31
C SER A 55 18.03 -0.92 -9.77
N GLY A 56 17.85 -1.08 -11.08
CA GLY A 56 17.58 -2.38 -11.72
C GLY A 56 16.12 -2.82 -11.66
N LEU A 57 15.24 -2.08 -10.97
CA LEU A 57 13.81 -2.38 -10.93
C LEU A 57 13.04 -1.59 -11.99
N PHE A 58 12.13 -2.26 -12.68
CA PHE A 58 11.20 -1.67 -13.66
C PHE A 58 9.77 -2.14 -13.41
N LEU A 59 8.78 -1.40 -13.91
CA LEU A 59 7.37 -1.80 -13.82
C LEU A 59 7.13 -3.12 -14.54
N SER A 60 6.64 -4.12 -13.81
CA SER A 60 6.34 -5.43 -14.38
C SER A 60 5.04 -5.40 -15.18
N THR A 61 5.05 -6.09 -16.31
CA THR A 61 3.85 -6.37 -17.13
C THR A 61 3.33 -7.78 -16.92
N GLN A 62 3.91 -8.56 -15.99
CA GLN A 62 3.48 -9.93 -15.73
C GLN A 62 2.11 -9.96 -15.05
N ALA A 63 1.12 -10.56 -15.71
CA ALA A 63 -0.13 -10.95 -15.08
C ALA A 63 0.00 -12.39 -14.55
N CYS A 64 -0.18 -12.57 -13.23
CA CYS A 64 -0.16 -13.89 -12.61
C CYS A 64 -1.22 -13.94 -11.50
N PRO A 65 -2.11 -14.96 -11.49
CA PRO A 65 -3.19 -15.05 -10.49
C PRO A 65 -2.71 -15.05 -9.03
N SER A 66 -1.52 -15.61 -8.77
CA SER A 66 -0.93 -15.61 -7.42
C SER A 66 -0.56 -14.19 -6.97
N THR A 67 0.08 -13.42 -7.86
CA THR A 67 0.46 -12.04 -7.58
C THR A 67 -0.77 -11.14 -7.45
N GLU A 68 -1.79 -11.37 -8.28
CA GLU A 68 -3.07 -10.65 -8.17
C GLU A 68 -3.76 -10.90 -6.83
N ARG A 69 -3.77 -12.16 -6.35
CA ARG A 69 -4.32 -12.50 -5.03
C ARG A 69 -3.59 -11.78 -3.91
N MET A 70 -2.26 -11.73 -3.98
CA MET A 70 -1.42 -11.01 -3.02
C MET A 70 -1.68 -9.50 -3.01
N LEU A 71 -1.98 -8.90 -4.17
CA LEU A 71 -2.30 -7.47 -4.28
C LEU A 71 -3.72 -7.11 -3.83
N GLN A 72 -4.61 -8.07 -3.57
CA GLN A 72 -5.98 -7.76 -3.12
C GLN A 72 -6.02 -6.94 -1.83
N ALA A 73 -5.04 -7.10 -0.95
CA ALA A 73 -4.92 -6.33 0.28
C ALA A 73 -4.12 -5.02 0.12
N ILE A 74 -3.61 -4.74 -1.08
CA ILE A 74 -2.67 -3.64 -1.37
C ILE A 74 -3.15 -2.89 -2.62
N PRO A 75 -4.28 -2.18 -2.54
CA PRO A 75 -4.94 -1.63 -3.74
C PRO A 75 -4.15 -0.54 -4.47
N HIS A 76 -3.22 0.12 -3.75
CA HIS A 76 -2.32 1.15 -4.26
C HIS A 76 -0.88 0.67 -4.46
N GLY A 77 -0.66 -0.65 -4.54
CA GLY A 77 0.65 -1.24 -4.78
C GLY A 77 0.88 -1.62 -6.25
N VAL A 78 2.01 -1.22 -6.84
CA VAL A 78 2.44 -1.67 -8.17
C VAL A 78 3.50 -2.77 -8.07
N ILE A 79 3.61 -3.59 -9.12
CA ILE A 79 4.64 -4.62 -9.19
C ILE A 79 5.85 -4.06 -9.93
N LEU A 80 7.02 -4.19 -9.31
CA LEU A 80 8.30 -4.03 -9.95
C LEU A 80 8.93 -5.40 -10.19
N GLU A 81 9.81 -5.45 -11.18
CA GLU A 81 10.56 -6.63 -11.58
C GLU A 81 11.99 -6.24 -11.93
N ASN A 82 12.94 -7.16 -11.74
CA ASN A 82 14.31 -6.99 -12.18
C ASN A 82 14.64 -7.90 -13.38
N ASP A 83 15.84 -7.77 -13.93
CA ASP A 83 16.27 -8.57 -15.09
C ASP A 83 16.41 -10.09 -14.79
N GLN A 84 16.36 -10.50 -13.52
CA GLN A 84 16.35 -11.90 -13.08
C GLN A 84 14.92 -12.46 -12.91
N GLY A 85 13.88 -11.65 -13.12
CA GLY A 85 12.48 -12.04 -12.95
C GLY A 85 12.01 -12.09 -11.49
N GLU A 86 12.78 -11.53 -10.56
CA GLU A 86 12.36 -11.36 -9.17
C GLU A 86 11.35 -10.21 -9.08
N LEU A 87 10.29 -10.41 -8.30
CA LEU A 87 9.20 -9.45 -8.18
C LEU A 87 9.26 -8.69 -6.86
N PHE A 88 8.82 -7.45 -6.88
CA PHE A 88 8.72 -6.57 -5.72
C PHE A 88 7.38 -5.84 -5.76
N VAL A 89 6.73 -5.63 -4.62
CA VAL A 89 5.54 -4.77 -4.52
C VAL A 89 5.96 -3.42 -3.97
N LEU A 90 5.81 -2.38 -4.77
CA LEU A 90 6.01 -0.99 -4.36
C LEU A 90 4.67 -0.41 -3.92
N VAL A 91 4.59 0.08 -2.69
CA VAL A 91 3.37 0.61 -2.07
C VAL A 91 3.60 2.02 -1.58
N SER A 92 2.70 2.94 -1.88
CA SER A 92 2.76 4.29 -1.33
C SER A 92 2.45 4.28 0.18
N ALA A 93 3.32 4.90 0.97
CA ALA A 93 3.12 5.12 2.41
C ALA A 93 2.52 6.50 2.70
N ALA A 94 2.51 7.41 1.71
CA ALA A 94 2.11 8.80 1.88
C ALA A 94 0.60 9.02 2.09
N ALA A 95 -0.21 8.00 1.82
CA ALA A 95 -1.65 8.04 2.07
C ALA A 95 -1.97 7.27 3.35
N ARG A 96 -2.71 7.93 4.25
CA ARG A 96 -3.17 7.30 5.49
C ARG A 96 -4.32 6.36 5.16
N PRO A 97 -4.19 5.05 5.43
CA PRO A 97 -5.29 4.13 5.24
C PRO A 97 -6.37 4.35 6.29
N SER A 98 -7.63 4.22 5.89
CA SER A 98 -8.79 4.26 6.77
C SER A 98 -9.85 3.32 6.22
N ARG A 99 -10.68 2.77 7.09
CA ARG A 99 -11.91 2.13 6.66
C ARG A 99 -13.02 3.20 6.66
N PRO A 100 -13.87 3.27 5.63
CA PRO A 100 -15.00 4.18 5.67
C PRO A 100 -15.95 3.78 6.80
N ASP A 101 -16.31 4.75 7.63
CA ASP A 101 -17.40 4.59 8.60
C ASP A 101 -18.71 4.44 7.84
N ILE A 102 -19.49 3.42 8.19
CA ILE A 102 -20.86 3.30 7.67
C ILE A 102 -21.73 4.19 8.53
N GLU A 103 -22.05 5.38 8.03
CA GLU A 103 -23.19 6.11 8.55
C GLU A 103 -24.46 5.31 8.24
N TRP A 104 -25.09 4.78 9.29
CA TRP A 104 -26.40 4.16 9.16
C TRP A 104 -27.38 5.21 8.61
N PRO A 105 -28.13 4.94 7.52
CA PRO A 105 -29.06 5.92 6.97
C PRO A 105 -30.03 6.35 8.08
N SER A 106 -30.17 7.67 8.26
CA SER A 106 -31.06 8.25 9.26
C SER A 106 -32.46 7.60 9.15
N PRO A 107 -33.13 7.32 10.28
CA PRO A 107 -34.47 6.72 10.26
C PRO A 107 -35.42 7.66 9.49
N GLY A 108 -35.67 7.34 8.22
CA GLY A 108 -36.43 8.20 7.32
C GLY A 108 -36.17 7.98 5.83
N LEU A 109 -34.96 7.56 5.44
CA LEU A 109 -34.67 7.13 4.06
C LEU A 109 -34.71 5.61 3.94
N SER A 110 -35.81 5.10 3.41
CA SER A 110 -36.18 3.69 3.26
C SER A 110 -35.29 2.93 2.26
N ARG A 111 -34.04 2.65 2.62
CA ARG A 111 -33.30 1.49 2.11
C ARG A 111 -32.58 0.84 3.27
N ALA A 112 -33.02 -0.36 3.66
CA ALA A 112 -32.23 -1.21 4.54
C ALA A 112 -30.82 -1.36 3.93
N PRO A 113 -29.75 -1.10 4.68
CA PRO A 113 -28.40 -1.33 4.17
C PRO A 113 -28.28 -2.78 3.73
N LEU A 114 -27.62 -3.00 2.58
CA LEU A 114 -27.37 -4.34 2.07
C LEU A 114 -26.51 -5.11 3.09
N PRO A 115 -26.57 -6.45 3.16
CA PRO A 115 -25.71 -7.24 4.06
C PRO A 115 -24.22 -6.89 3.97
N SER A 116 -23.74 -6.52 2.77
CA SER A 116 -22.37 -6.07 2.49
C SER A 116 -22.04 -4.66 3.03
N MET A 117 -23.04 -3.86 3.39
CA MET A 117 -22.86 -2.57 4.07
C MET A 117 -22.67 -2.71 5.58
N HIS A 118 -22.69 -3.91 6.17
CA HIS A 118 -22.34 -4.07 7.59
C HIS A 118 -20.83 -4.19 7.83
N PHE A 119 -20.09 -4.63 6.80
CA PHE A 119 -18.66 -4.87 6.86
C PHE A 119 -18.03 -4.42 5.54
N PRO A 120 -17.73 -3.12 5.37
CA PRO A 120 -17.11 -2.65 4.15
C PRO A 120 -15.70 -3.24 4.12
N SER A 121 -15.39 -3.86 2.99
CA SER A 121 -14.06 -4.37 2.68
C SER A 121 -13.33 -3.42 1.75
N ASP A 122 -13.73 -2.15 1.69
CA ASP A 122 -13.02 -1.12 0.94
C ASP A 122 -12.12 -0.34 1.88
N ILE A 123 -10.98 0.09 1.35
CA ILE A 123 -10.05 0.98 2.05
C ILE A 123 -10.08 2.35 1.39
N VAL A 124 -10.15 3.38 2.22
CA VAL A 124 -10.03 4.78 1.80
C VAL A 124 -8.63 5.24 2.14
N LEU A 125 -7.94 5.75 1.13
CA LEU A 125 -6.60 6.31 1.25
C LEU A 125 -6.70 7.83 1.36
N GLU A 126 -6.52 8.36 2.57
CA GLU A 126 -6.51 9.80 2.83
C GLU A 126 -5.16 10.39 2.39
N HIS A 127 -5.19 11.22 1.35
CA HIS A 127 -4.00 11.88 0.81
C HIS A 127 -3.87 13.30 1.38
N GLY A 128 -2.64 13.80 1.52
CA GLY A 128 -2.38 15.18 1.89
C GLY A 128 -2.43 15.48 3.38
N ASN A 129 -2.61 14.47 4.24
CA ASN A 129 -2.50 14.62 5.69
C ASN A 129 -1.06 15.00 6.07
N ARG A 130 -0.86 16.26 6.48
CA ARG A 130 0.48 16.81 6.75
C ARG A 130 1.14 16.19 7.98
N ILE A 131 0.35 15.82 8.99
CA ILE A 131 0.84 15.18 10.22
C ILE A 131 1.31 13.77 9.88
N TRP A 132 0.50 13.00 9.15
CA TRP A 132 0.84 11.67 8.68
C TRP A 132 2.16 11.63 7.92
N VAL A 133 2.30 12.50 6.91
CA VAL A 133 3.49 12.55 6.06
C VAL A 133 4.71 13.05 6.83
N ALA A 134 4.54 13.92 7.83
CA ALA A 134 5.65 14.43 8.64
C ALA A 134 6.28 13.38 9.57
N ASN A 135 5.52 12.35 9.94
CA ASN A 135 6.01 11.25 10.77
C ASN A 135 6.77 10.19 9.95
N ILE A 136 6.59 10.14 8.62
CA ILE A 136 7.33 9.24 7.73
C ILE A 136 8.74 9.78 7.54
N ARG A 137 9.76 8.94 7.79
CA ARG A 137 11.15 9.41 7.85
C ARG A 137 11.81 9.62 6.50
N GLU A 138 12.12 8.54 5.79
CA GLU A 138 13.01 8.56 4.63
C GLU A 138 12.24 8.41 3.32
N ALA A 139 11.76 7.20 3.03
CA ALA A 139 11.02 6.90 1.82
C ALA A 139 9.51 6.96 2.09
N LYS A 140 8.78 7.71 1.27
CA LYS A 140 7.31 7.80 1.34
C LYS A 140 6.62 6.64 0.63
N HIS A 141 7.33 5.54 0.51
CA HIS A 141 6.92 4.31 -0.14
C HIS A 141 7.66 3.14 0.50
N TYR A 142 7.04 1.96 0.49
CA TYR A 142 7.66 0.71 0.90
C TYR A 142 7.85 -0.19 -0.32
N VAL A 143 8.93 -0.97 -0.34
CA VAL A 143 9.19 -2.01 -1.33
C VAL A 143 9.25 -3.35 -0.62
N TYR A 144 8.33 -4.24 -0.98
CA TYR A 144 8.22 -5.59 -0.42
C TYR A 144 8.71 -6.61 -1.45
N PRO A 145 9.88 -7.24 -1.24
CA PRO A 145 10.30 -8.35 -2.08
C PRO A 145 9.27 -9.49 -2.03
N VAL A 146 8.98 -10.06 -3.18
CA VAL A 146 8.05 -11.19 -3.31
C VAL A 146 8.86 -12.48 -3.26
N HIS A 147 8.47 -13.41 -2.39
CA HIS A 147 9.09 -14.73 -2.35
C HIS A 147 8.92 -15.48 -3.68
N ILE A 148 9.86 -16.37 -4.03
CA ILE A 148 9.84 -17.13 -5.30
C ILE A 148 8.54 -17.94 -5.51
N SER A 149 7.84 -18.32 -4.43
CA SER A 149 6.53 -18.98 -4.49
C SER A 149 5.37 -18.05 -4.91
N ARG A 150 5.62 -16.73 -5.02
CA ARG A 150 4.63 -15.68 -5.32
C ARG A 150 3.43 -15.65 -4.36
N SER A 151 3.65 -16.07 -3.12
CA SER A 151 2.60 -16.20 -2.10
C SER A 151 2.91 -15.47 -0.79
N ALA A 152 4.09 -14.85 -0.68
CA ALA A 152 4.53 -14.17 0.53
C ALA A 152 5.33 -12.91 0.19
N LEU A 153 5.23 -11.92 1.07
CA LEU A 153 5.95 -10.66 1.02
C LEU A 153 6.97 -10.60 2.15
N PHE A 154 8.17 -10.13 1.84
CA PHE A 154 9.16 -9.79 2.85
C PHE A 154 8.98 -8.34 3.30
N MET A 155 9.04 -8.12 4.61
CA MET A 155 8.87 -6.81 5.25
C MET A 155 10.24 -6.36 5.77
N PRO A 156 10.95 -5.46 5.06
CA PRO A 156 12.34 -5.12 5.40
C PRO A 156 12.48 -4.37 6.73
N THR A 157 11.42 -3.69 7.18
CA THR A 157 11.41 -2.90 8.41
C THR A 157 10.13 -3.12 9.21
N LEU A 158 10.15 -2.81 10.50
CA LEU A 158 8.95 -2.85 11.35
C LEU A 158 7.86 -1.90 10.83
N ALA A 159 8.20 -0.68 10.41
CA ALA A 159 7.24 0.24 9.78
C ALA A 159 6.56 -0.38 8.55
N SER A 160 7.32 -1.05 7.67
CA SER A 160 6.75 -1.73 6.49
C SER A 160 5.82 -2.89 6.89
N ALA A 161 6.16 -3.62 7.97
CA ALA A 161 5.34 -4.72 8.49
C ALA A 161 4.03 -4.19 9.09
N LEU A 162 4.10 -3.17 9.95
CA LEU A 162 2.95 -2.51 10.56
C LEU A 162 2.03 -1.89 9.50
N TYR A 163 2.59 -1.24 8.47
CA TYR A 163 1.78 -0.70 7.38
C TYR A 163 1.00 -1.80 6.65
N LEU A 164 1.66 -2.90 6.29
CA LEU A 164 1.01 -4.01 5.62
C LEU A 164 -0.03 -4.69 6.54
N LEU A 165 0.23 -4.79 7.84
CA LEU A 165 -0.71 -5.28 8.86
C LEU A 165 -1.98 -4.41 8.90
N VAL A 166 -1.81 -3.08 8.93
CA VAL A 166 -2.92 -2.11 8.89
C VAL A 166 -3.75 -2.27 7.61
N LEU A 167 -3.10 -2.36 6.44
CA LEU A 167 -3.81 -2.54 5.17
C LEU A 167 -4.63 -3.83 5.17
N ARG A 168 -4.03 -4.96 5.57
CA ARG A 168 -4.71 -6.26 5.65
C ARG A 168 -5.86 -6.24 6.64
N PHE A 169 -5.67 -5.61 7.80
CA PHE A 169 -6.73 -5.46 8.80
C PHE A 169 -7.89 -4.61 8.25
N ALA A 170 -7.58 -3.46 7.66
CA ALA A 170 -8.57 -2.57 7.04
C ALA A 170 -9.39 -3.29 5.96
N MET A 171 -8.71 -4.10 5.14
CA MET A 171 -9.28 -4.93 4.06
C MET A 171 -9.95 -6.22 4.54
N ARG A 172 -10.02 -6.47 5.86
CA ARG A 172 -10.63 -7.66 6.49
C ARG A 172 -9.97 -8.99 6.12
N LYS A 173 -8.68 -8.96 5.76
CA LYS A 173 -7.85 -10.14 5.50
C LYS A 173 -7.27 -10.66 6.82
N TYR A 174 -8.14 -11.03 7.75
CA TYR A 174 -7.77 -11.38 9.13
C TYR A 174 -6.87 -12.62 9.23
N ASP A 175 -7.01 -13.57 8.31
CA ASP A 175 -6.12 -14.73 8.22
C ASP A 175 -4.67 -14.28 7.98
N GLU A 176 -4.46 -13.40 7.00
CA GLU A 176 -3.14 -12.84 6.68
C GLU A 176 -2.59 -11.97 7.82
N VAL A 177 -3.45 -11.22 8.51
CA VAL A 177 -3.09 -10.47 9.73
C VAL A 177 -2.55 -11.44 10.79
N CYS A 178 -3.29 -12.52 11.04
CA CYS A 178 -2.92 -13.52 12.04
C CYS A 178 -1.60 -14.23 11.69
N GLU A 179 -1.32 -14.47 10.42
CA GLU A 179 -0.07 -15.09 9.97
C GLU A 179 1.15 -14.17 10.16
N MET A 180 1.01 -12.87 9.85
CA MET A 180 2.15 -11.94 9.83
C MET A 180 2.46 -11.25 11.17
N VAL A 181 1.55 -11.33 12.15
CA VAL A 181 1.63 -10.54 13.39
C VAL A 181 2.91 -10.77 14.19
N SER A 182 3.50 -11.97 14.11
CA SER A 182 4.77 -12.28 14.77
C SER A 182 5.94 -11.45 14.23
N SER A 183 5.84 -10.92 13.01
CA SER A 183 6.83 -10.02 12.42
C SER A 183 6.64 -8.55 12.84
N CYS A 184 5.58 -8.23 13.59
CA CYS A 184 5.26 -6.89 14.05
C CYS A 184 5.61 -6.71 15.54
N GLN A 185 6.81 -7.14 15.93
CA GLN A 185 7.33 -7.00 17.30
C GLN A 185 8.52 -6.04 17.29
N SER A 186 8.64 -5.24 18.34
CA SER A 186 9.77 -4.36 18.56
C SER A 186 10.45 -4.67 19.89
N ASP A 187 11.77 -4.61 19.94
CA ASP A 187 12.51 -4.61 21.22
C ASP A 187 12.92 -3.18 21.63
N THR A 188 12.56 -2.17 20.84
CA THR A 188 12.92 -0.77 21.06
C THR A 188 11.69 0.13 21.04
N VAL A 189 11.85 1.34 21.59
CA VAL A 189 10.83 2.39 21.50
C VAL A 189 10.48 2.65 20.04
N LEU A 190 9.18 2.72 19.75
CA LEU A 190 8.69 3.00 18.41
C LEU A 190 9.14 4.36 17.90
N SER A 191 9.51 4.42 16.63
CA SER A 191 9.63 5.67 15.90
C SER A 191 8.26 6.34 15.73
N PRO A 192 8.21 7.65 15.43
CA PRO A 192 6.94 8.34 15.16
C PRO A 192 6.12 7.69 14.03
N GLU A 193 6.80 7.13 13.03
CA GLU A 193 6.18 6.40 11.91
C GLU A 193 5.53 5.09 12.37
N GLU A 194 6.23 4.30 13.19
CA GLU A 194 5.70 3.05 13.71
C GLU A 194 4.57 3.28 14.71
N GLN A 195 4.72 4.30 15.58
CA GLN A 195 3.70 4.66 16.55
C GLN A 195 2.39 5.07 15.86
N GLN A 196 2.43 5.95 14.86
CA GLN A 196 1.20 6.34 14.16
C GLN A 196 0.52 5.17 13.44
N LEU A 197 1.29 4.17 13.00
CA LEU A 197 0.75 2.95 12.37
C LEU A 197 0.08 2.06 13.40
N TRP A 198 0.70 1.94 14.57
CA TRP A 198 0.16 1.22 15.71
C TRP A 198 -1.15 1.84 16.21
N ASP A 199 -1.15 3.17 16.44
CA ASP A 199 -2.34 3.92 16.86
C ASP A 199 -3.50 3.73 15.88
N LEU A 200 -3.20 3.63 14.57
CA LEU A 200 -4.23 3.42 13.55
C LEU A 200 -4.96 2.08 13.70
N LEU A 201 -4.30 1.03 14.20
CA LEU A 201 -4.96 -0.24 14.53
C LEU A 201 -5.96 -0.07 15.67
N GLU A 202 -5.63 0.74 16.67
CA GLU A 202 -6.53 1.05 17.80
C GLU A 202 -7.77 1.81 17.33
N HIS A 203 -7.62 2.76 16.40
CA HIS A 203 -8.75 3.48 15.80
C HIS A 203 -9.70 2.56 15.04
N MET A 204 -9.21 1.43 14.51
CA MET A 204 -10.03 0.40 13.87
C MET A 204 -10.69 -0.57 14.87
N SER A 205 -10.71 -0.25 16.17
CA SER A 205 -11.34 -1.03 17.25
C SER A 205 -12.86 -1.15 17.16
N SER A 206 -13.52 -0.28 16.40
CA SER A 206 -14.98 -0.29 16.20
C SER A 206 -15.47 -1.49 15.37
N ASP A 207 -14.58 -2.18 14.65
CA ASP A 207 -14.94 -3.35 13.87
C ASP A 207 -15.42 -4.49 14.78
N SER A 208 -16.70 -4.84 14.63
CA SER A 208 -17.43 -5.83 15.44
C SER A 208 -17.41 -7.24 14.81
N HIS A 209 -16.63 -7.45 13.75
CA HIS A 209 -16.50 -8.77 13.14
C HIS A 209 -15.79 -9.74 14.12
N PRO A 210 -16.25 -11.00 14.27
CA PRO A 210 -15.62 -11.96 15.20
C PRO A 210 -14.14 -12.18 14.90
N ASP A 211 -13.76 -12.30 13.62
CA ASP A 211 -12.36 -12.44 13.24
C ASP A 211 -11.53 -11.18 13.51
N ALA A 212 -12.14 -9.99 13.51
CA ALA A 212 -11.45 -8.77 13.94
C ALA A 212 -11.09 -8.83 15.42
N HIS A 213 -12.00 -9.32 16.27
CA HIS A 213 -11.72 -9.56 17.68
C HIS A 213 -10.62 -10.62 17.87
N ALA A 214 -10.67 -11.73 17.14
CA ALA A 214 -9.64 -12.76 17.18
C ALA A 214 -8.26 -12.22 16.76
N SER A 215 -8.20 -11.47 15.66
CA SER A 215 -6.98 -10.80 15.20
C SER A 215 -6.43 -9.84 16.25
N ARG A 216 -7.27 -9.00 16.88
CA ARG A 216 -6.82 -8.08 17.94
C ARG A 216 -6.26 -8.81 19.15
N LEU A 217 -6.91 -9.90 19.57
CA LEU A 217 -6.39 -10.74 20.66
C LEU A 217 -5.02 -11.33 20.29
N LYS A 218 -4.85 -11.78 19.04
CA LYS A 218 -3.56 -12.31 18.56
C LYS A 218 -2.48 -11.23 18.48
N ILE A 219 -2.82 -10.02 18.03
CA ILE A 219 -1.94 -8.85 18.04
C ILE A 219 -1.52 -8.53 19.47
N SER A 220 -2.47 -8.42 20.41
CA SER A 220 -2.18 -8.16 21.82
C SER A 220 -1.29 -9.24 22.43
N LEU A 221 -1.53 -10.52 22.14
CA LEU A 221 -0.70 -11.62 22.64
C LEU A 221 0.73 -11.58 22.07
N ALA A 222 0.86 -11.32 20.77
CA ALA A 222 2.16 -11.25 20.10
C ALA A 222 2.99 -10.04 20.56
N THR A 223 2.34 -9.00 21.09
CA THR A 223 2.98 -7.74 21.48
C THR A 223 3.06 -7.55 22.99
N LEU A 224 2.56 -8.49 23.80
CA LEU A 224 2.52 -8.42 25.26
C LEU A 224 3.90 -8.18 25.92
N GLY A 225 4.98 -8.64 25.29
CA GLY A 225 6.37 -8.47 25.76
C GLY A 225 7.13 -7.33 25.09
N SER A 226 6.47 -6.58 24.20
CA SER A 226 7.05 -5.53 23.38
C SER A 226 6.67 -4.16 23.97
N PRO A 227 7.53 -3.13 23.92
CA PRO A 227 7.21 -1.78 24.40
C PRO A 227 6.32 -1.02 23.39
N LEU A 228 5.19 -1.62 23.00
CA LEU A 228 4.20 -1.14 22.04
C LEU A 228 2.94 -0.60 22.71
#